data_AF-K1SNY3-F1
#
_entry.id   AF-K1SNY3-F1
#
_cell.length_a   1.000
_cell.length_b   1.000
_cell.length_c   1.000
_cell.angle_alpha   90.00
_cell.angle_beta   90.00
_cell.angle_gamma   90.00
#
_symmetry.space_group_name_H-M   'P 1'
#
loop_
_entity.id
_entity.type
_entity.pdbx_description
1 polymer ?
#
loop_
_entity_poly.entity_id
_entity_poly.type
_entity_poly.pdbx_seq_one_letter_code
_entity_poly.pdbx_strand_id
1 'polypeptide(L)'
;PYSYRVHYFSACQNNLNTTDAVRILETRAYGDKTPKIVTCIEVNDTNPLNAMLYRMDNEPFIDIVTIFAANIHASGSEPSLWLNDNVTKILVPDAGSMTTGHYKYVQPLRQDGAKVLLSILGDYQGVGVGNLMEVNQQKFAEILAWAVEEYDLDGINFEDEWANYGENPNFPSSVDGSFSGLIIKLRDE
;
A
#
# COMPACT_ATOMS: atom_id res chain seq x y z
N PRO A 1 1.79 -8.00 20.00
CA PRO A 1 2.60 -8.07 18.77
C PRO A 1 1.68 -7.93 17.56
N TYR A 2 1.51 -6.70 17.09
CA TYR A 2 0.86 -6.45 15.80
C TYR A 2 1.81 -7.01 14.74
N SER A 3 1.27 -7.75 13.76
CA SER A 3 2.05 -8.31 12.66
C SER A 3 1.51 -7.67 11.40
N TYR A 4 2.31 -6.80 10.78
CA TYR A 4 1.90 -6.10 9.56
C TYR A 4 1.93 -7.06 8.37
N ARG A 5 0.85 -7.10 7.58
CA ARG A 5 0.83 -7.84 6.32
C ARG A 5 1.28 -6.94 5.19
N VAL A 6 2.46 -7.24 4.66
CA VAL A 6 2.95 -6.62 3.42
C VAL A 6 2.39 -7.41 2.23
N HIS A 7 1.61 -6.76 1.38
CA HIS A 7 0.99 -7.38 0.21
C HIS A 7 1.68 -6.93 -1.07
N TYR A 8 2.24 -7.89 -1.82
CA TYR A 8 2.77 -7.68 -3.17
C TYR A 8 1.79 -8.25 -4.18
N PHE A 9 1.41 -7.46 -5.18
CA PHE A 9 0.74 -7.96 -6.37
C PHE A 9 1.68 -7.83 -7.56
N SER A 10 2.25 -8.97 -8.00
CA SER A 10 2.76 -9.11 -9.36
C SER A 10 1.94 -10.19 -10.03
N ALA A 11 1.04 -9.79 -10.93
CA ALA A 11 0.32 -10.71 -11.80
C ALA A 11 0.98 -10.68 -13.18
N CYS A 12 2.01 -11.50 -13.37
CA CYS A 12 2.47 -11.93 -14.68
C CYS A 12 2.82 -13.42 -14.62
N GLN A 13 1.98 -14.27 -15.21
CA GLN A 13 2.40 -15.60 -15.65
C GLN A 13 2.33 -15.66 -17.16
N ASN A 14 3.39 -15.21 -17.84
CA ASN A 14 3.55 -15.35 -19.29
C ASN A 14 4.43 -16.52 -19.71
N ASN A 15 4.75 -17.45 -18.79
CA ASN A 15 5.48 -18.67 -19.14
C ASN A 15 4.55 -19.89 -19.02
N LEU A 16 3.93 -20.25 -20.14
CA LEU A 16 3.52 -21.63 -20.38
C LEU A 16 4.81 -22.42 -20.68
N ASN A 17 5.39 -23.07 -19.67
CA ASN A 17 6.39 -24.10 -19.92
C ASN A 17 5.71 -25.22 -20.72
N THR A 18 6.20 -25.48 -21.93
CA THR A 18 5.64 -26.44 -22.90
C THR A 18 5.84 -27.91 -22.53
N THR A 19 6.01 -28.23 -21.24
CA THR A 19 6.25 -29.60 -20.77
C THR A 19 5.28 -30.08 -19.69
N ASP A 20 4.28 -29.29 -19.31
CA ASP A 20 3.25 -29.78 -18.40
C ASP A 20 2.19 -30.57 -19.18
N ALA A 21 2.06 -31.86 -18.81
CA ALA A 21 1.01 -32.76 -19.26
C ALA A 21 -0.37 -32.09 -19.23
N VAL A 22 -1.24 -32.45 -20.20
CA VAL A 22 -2.62 -31.98 -20.42
C VAL A 22 -3.27 -31.42 -19.14
N ARG A 23 -3.04 -30.13 -18.87
CA ARG A 23 -3.71 -29.42 -17.80
C ARG A 23 -5.02 -28.96 -18.39
N ILE A 24 -6.13 -29.55 -17.95
CA ILE A 24 -7.46 -29.04 -18.29
C ILE A 24 -7.48 -27.59 -17.81
N LEU A 25 -7.66 -26.65 -18.75
CA LEU A 25 -7.86 -25.24 -18.44
C LEU A 25 -9.20 -25.11 -17.71
N GLU A 26 -9.16 -25.16 -16.39
CA GLU A 26 -10.31 -24.87 -15.55
C GLU A 26 -10.34 -23.38 -15.26
N THR A 27 -11.44 -22.73 -15.62
CA THR A 27 -11.74 -21.39 -15.13
C THR A 27 -11.99 -21.50 -13.63
N ARG A 28 -11.17 -20.83 -12.80
CA ARG A 28 -11.48 -20.69 -11.37
C ARG A 28 -12.69 -19.78 -11.25
N ALA A 29 -13.85 -20.36 -11.00
CA ALA A 29 -15.03 -19.59 -10.65
C ALA A 29 -14.77 -18.83 -9.35
N TYR A 30 -15.18 -17.56 -9.29
CA TYR A 30 -15.17 -16.80 -8.05
C TYR A 30 -16.25 -17.38 -7.14
N GLY A 31 -15.82 -18.14 -6.13
CA GLY A 31 -16.70 -18.80 -5.15
C GLY A 31 -16.31 -18.40 -3.73
N ASP A 32 -15.34 -19.11 -3.15
CA ASP A 32 -14.86 -18.90 -1.76
C ASP A 32 -13.95 -17.66 -1.60
N LYS A 33 -14.25 -16.55 -2.29
CA LYS A 33 -13.37 -15.37 -2.44
C LYS A 33 -11.95 -15.75 -2.90
N THR A 34 -11.88 -16.64 -3.88
CA THR A 34 -10.66 -17.04 -4.60
C THR A 34 -10.94 -16.93 -6.10
N PRO A 35 -10.19 -16.11 -6.87
CA PRO A 35 -9.07 -15.26 -6.43
C PRO A 35 -9.49 -14.10 -5.50
N LYS A 36 -8.50 -13.48 -4.85
CA LYS A 36 -8.71 -12.24 -4.08
C LYS A 36 -8.77 -11.04 -5.01
N ILE A 37 -9.75 -10.16 -4.78
CA ILE A 37 -9.97 -8.97 -5.58
C ILE A 37 -9.38 -7.75 -4.88
N VAL A 38 -8.50 -7.06 -5.58
CA VAL A 38 -7.80 -5.87 -5.09
C VAL A 38 -8.19 -4.71 -5.97
N THR A 39 -8.43 -3.55 -5.37
CA THR A 39 -8.63 -2.30 -6.09
C THR A 39 -7.68 -1.23 -5.58
N CYS A 40 -7.16 -0.42 -6.49
CA CYS A 40 -6.39 0.76 -6.18
C CYS A 40 -7.27 1.99 -6.44
N ILE A 41 -7.41 2.87 -5.45
CA ILE A 41 -8.29 4.03 -5.56
C ILE A 41 -7.47 5.30 -5.47
N GLU A 42 -7.40 6.02 -6.59
CA GLU A 42 -6.82 7.36 -6.64
C GLU A 42 -7.73 8.35 -5.90
N VAL A 43 -7.41 8.61 -4.64
CA VAL A 43 -8.29 9.35 -3.72
C VAL A 43 -8.31 10.85 -3.97
N ASN A 44 -7.48 11.33 -4.90
CA ASN A 44 -7.56 12.69 -5.40
C ASN A 44 -8.90 12.95 -6.10
N ASP A 45 -9.41 11.96 -6.83
CA ASP A 45 -10.61 12.11 -7.67
C ASP A 45 -11.75 11.17 -7.27
N THR A 46 -11.46 10.14 -6.46
CA THR A 46 -12.43 9.07 -6.18
C THR A 46 -12.59 8.80 -4.69
N ASN A 47 -13.84 8.71 -4.21
CA ASN A 47 -14.14 8.31 -2.85
C ASN A 47 -13.88 6.79 -2.66
N PRO A 48 -13.04 6.36 -1.70
CA PRO A 48 -12.72 4.95 -1.52
C PRO A 48 -13.93 4.09 -1.09
N LEU A 49 -14.97 4.69 -0.51
CA LEU A 49 -16.22 4.00 -0.17
C LEU A 49 -16.97 3.44 -1.40
N ASN A 50 -16.63 3.89 -2.62
CA ASN A 50 -17.19 3.32 -3.85
C ASN A 50 -16.87 1.82 -3.99
N ALA A 51 -15.82 1.31 -3.32
CA ALA A 51 -15.52 -0.12 -3.28
C ALA A 51 -16.69 -0.96 -2.72
N MET A 52 -17.44 -0.41 -1.76
CA MET A 52 -18.59 -1.09 -1.15
C MET A 52 -19.80 -1.23 -2.09
N LEU A 53 -19.79 -0.57 -3.25
CA LEU A 53 -20.88 -0.67 -4.22
C LEU A 53 -20.78 -1.97 -5.05
N TYR A 54 -19.62 -2.62 -5.05
CA TYR A 54 -19.39 -3.86 -5.80
C TYR A 54 -19.79 -5.07 -4.95
N ARG A 55 -20.86 -5.75 -5.37
CA ARG A 55 -21.42 -6.92 -4.70
C ARG A 55 -21.55 -8.09 -5.65
N MET A 56 -21.36 -9.29 -5.13
CA MET A 56 -21.70 -10.55 -5.79
C MET A 56 -22.54 -11.38 -4.82
N ASP A 57 -23.75 -11.75 -5.22
CA ASP A 57 -24.73 -12.42 -4.36
C ASP A 57 -24.96 -11.69 -3.02
N ASN A 58 -25.04 -10.36 -3.08
CA ASN A 58 -25.14 -9.43 -1.96
C ASN A 58 -23.94 -9.41 -0.98
N GLU A 59 -22.88 -10.16 -1.25
CA GLU A 59 -21.65 -10.15 -0.46
C GLU A 59 -20.63 -9.13 -1.03
N PRO A 60 -19.75 -8.54 -0.18
CA PRO A 60 -18.67 -7.68 -0.64
C PRO A 60 -17.77 -8.39 -1.67
N PHE A 61 -17.65 -7.79 -2.86
CA PHE A 61 -16.84 -8.35 -3.96
C PHE A 61 -15.35 -8.03 -3.85
N ILE A 62 -15.00 -6.88 -3.27
CA ILE A 62 -13.62 -6.42 -3.16
C ILE A 62 -13.04 -6.90 -1.81
N ASP A 63 -11.89 -7.57 -1.85
CA ASP A 63 -11.20 -8.07 -0.65
C ASP A 63 -10.19 -7.06 -0.09
N ILE A 64 -9.53 -6.28 -0.96
CA ILE A 64 -8.45 -5.36 -0.58
C ILE A 64 -8.65 -4.03 -1.30
N VAL A 65 -8.65 -2.93 -0.56
CA VAL A 65 -8.72 -1.56 -1.06
C VAL A 65 -7.41 -0.85 -0.74
N THR A 66 -6.76 -0.30 -1.75
CA THR A 66 -5.54 0.49 -1.59
C THR A 66 -5.85 1.98 -1.77
N ILE A 67 -5.50 2.79 -0.77
CA ILE A 67 -5.59 4.25 -0.80
C ILE A 67 -4.36 4.78 -1.56
N PHE A 68 -4.58 5.33 -2.76
CA PHE A 68 -3.52 5.79 -3.65
C PHE A 68 -3.45 7.33 -3.73
N ALA A 69 -2.34 7.97 -3.34
CA ALA A 69 -1.22 7.41 -2.57
C ALA A 69 -0.63 8.46 -1.63
N ALA A 70 -0.06 8.00 -0.51
CA ALA A 70 0.91 8.78 0.25
C ALA A 70 2.29 8.70 -0.43
N ASN A 71 3.19 9.61 -0.08
CA ASN A 71 4.49 9.71 -0.72
C ASN A 71 5.64 9.56 0.28
N ILE A 72 6.78 9.06 -0.22
CA ILE A 72 8.05 9.16 0.46
C ILE A 72 8.75 10.46 0.05
N HIS A 73 9.04 11.30 1.04
CA HIS A 73 9.74 12.59 0.88
C HIS A 73 11.10 12.57 1.58
N ALA A 74 11.95 13.53 1.22
CA ALA A 74 13.23 13.76 1.87
C ALA A 74 13.10 14.83 2.97
N SER A 75 13.40 14.47 4.21
CA SER A 75 13.59 15.40 5.33
C SER A 75 15.08 15.48 5.65
N GLY A 76 15.80 16.34 4.92
CA GLY A 76 17.26 16.35 4.94
C GLY A 76 17.84 15.04 4.38
N SER A 77 18.45 14.24 5.25
CA SER A 77 19.02 12.92 4.91
C SER A 77 18.18 11.73 5.40
N GLU A 78 17.00 12.01 5.95
CA GLU A 78 16.07 11.00 6.46
C GLU A 78 14.80 10.94 5.59
N PRO A 79 14.19 9.77 5.40
CA PRO A 79 12.91 9.66 4.72
C PRO A 79 11.78 10.15 5.64
N SER A 80 10.72 10.68 5.05
CA SER A 80 9.48 11.03 5.74
C SER A 80 8.26 10.56 4.96
N LEU A 81 7.19 10.23 5.67
CA LEU A 81 5.87 10.00 5.05
C LEU A 81 5.20 11.36 4.82
N TRP A 82 4.76 11.58 3.59
CA TRP A 82 4.00 12.77 3.23
C TRP A 82 2.60 12.39 2.75
N LEU A 83 1.61 13.13 3.22
CA LEU A 83 0.22 13.00 2.81
C LEU A 83 -0.19 14.27 2.07
N ASN A 84 -0.63 14.16 0.83
CA ASN A 84 -1.30 15.29 0.17
C ASN A 84 -2.63 15.62 0.87
N ASP A 85 -3.26 16.73 0.49
CA ASP A 85 -4.50 17.20 1.11
C ASP A 85 -5.64 16.16 1.04
N ASN A 86 -5.74 15.42 -0.06
CA ASN A 86 -6.80 14.42 -0.24
C ASN A 86 -6.54 13.17 0.61
N VAL A 87 -5.32 12.66 0.65
CA VAL A 87 -4.95 11.55 1.52
C VAL A 87 -5.07 11.94 2.99
N THR A 88 -4.67 13.16 3.34
CA THR A 88 -4.86 13.73 4.69
C THR A 88 -6.34 13.70 5.07
N LYS A 89 -7.24 14.15 4.19
CA LYS A 89 -8.68 14.11 4.41
C LYS A 89 -9.24 12.70 4.58
N ILE A 90 -8.64 11.71 3.91
CA ILE A 90 -9.04 10.30 4.03
C ILE A 90 -8.56 9.69 5.34
N LEU A 91 -7.35 10.02 5.82
CA LEU A 91 -6.72 9.33 6.95
C LEU A 91 -6.83 10.08 8.27
N VAL A 92 -6.56 11.38 8.27
CA VAL A 92 -6.44 12.19 9.49
C VAL A 92 -7.82 12.67 9.94
N PRO A 93 -8.30 12.24 11.13
CA PRO A 93 -9.55 12.76 11.67
C PRO A 93 -9.38 14.18 12.19
N ASP A 94 -10.44 14.98 12.15
CA ASP A 94 -10.45 16.25 12.87
C ASP A 94 -10.33 15.99 14.38
N ALA A 95 -9.75 16.93 15.12
CA ALA A 95 -9.52 16.77 16.55
C ALA A 95 -10.81 16.42 17.31
N GLY A 96 -10.85 15.23 17.92
CA GLY A 96 -12.00 14.72 18.68
C GLY A 96 -13.15 14.19 17.83
N SER A 97 -12.99 14.09 16.51
CA SER A 97 -14.00 13.56 15.59
C SER A 97 -13.84 12.07 15.36
N MET A 98 -14.96 11.34 15.45
CA MET A 98 -15.08 9.94 14.99
C MET A 98 -15.91 9.84 13.71
N THR A 99 -16.12 10.94 12.99
CA THR A 99 -16.94 11.00 11.77
C THR A 99 -16.18 11.61 10.58
N THR A 100 -14.88 11.84 10.73
CA THR A 100 -13.97 12.32 9.67
C THR A 100 -12.69 11.47 9.64
N GLY A 101 -11.83 11.67 8.63
CA GLY A 101 -10.63 10.87 8.43
C GLY A 101 -10.92 9.37 8.30
N HIS A 102 -10.01 8.55 8.82
CA HIS A 102 -10.09 7.09 8.70
C HIS A 102 -11.38 6.51 9.29
N TYR A 103 -11.97 7.11 10.33
CA TYR A 103 -13.28 6.68 10.85
C TYR A 103 -14.41 6.76 9.81
N LYS A 104 -14.33 7.72 8.89
CA LYS A 104 -15.33 7.89 7.83
C LYS A 104 -15.01 7.08 6.58
N TYR A 105 -13.73 6.98 6.19
CA TYR A 105 -13.36 6.46 4.87
C TYR A 105 -12.69 5.08 4.90
N VAL A 106 -12.04 4.71 6.00
CA VAL A 106 -11.32 3.43 6.15
C VAL A 106 -12.17 2.44 6.93
N GLN A 107 -12.68 2.82 8.09
CA GLN A 107 -13.38 1.92 8.99
C GLN A 107 -14.64 1.28 8.37
N PRO A 108 -15.47 1.98 7.58
CA PRO A 108 -16.59 1.32 6.91
C PRO A 108 -16.16 0.24 5.91
N LEU A 109 -15.03 0.42 5.21
CA LEU A 109 -14.48 -0.61 4.31
C LEU A 109 -14.06 -1.85 5.09
N ARG A 110 -13.37 -1.64 6.23
CA ARG A 110 -12.92 -2.73 7.11
C ARG A 110 -14.09 -3.48 7.74
N GLN A 111 -15.12 -2.75 8.17
CA GLN A 111 -16.35 -3.32 8.72
C GLN A 111 -17.16 -4.09 7.66
N ASP A 112 -17.10 -3.66 6.40
CA ASP A 112 -17.66 -4.38 5.25
C ASP A 112 -16.79 -5.58 4.81
N GLY A 113 -15.69 -5.84 5.52
CA GLY A 113 -14.87 -7.05 5.36
C GLY A 113 -13.68 -6.91 4.41
N ALA A 114 -13.39 -5.72 3.89
CA ALA A 114 -12.19 -5.47 3.10
C ALA A 114 -10.96 -5.22 3.99
N LYS A 115 -9.78 -5.50 3.47
CA LYS A 115 -8.51 -4.99 4.01
C LYS A 115 -8.17 -3.66 3.37
N VAL A 116 -7.73 -2.68 4.16
CA VAL A 116 -7.40 -1.34 3.65
C VAL A 116 -5.90 -1.09 3.77
N LEU A 117 -5.24 -0.84 2.65
CA LEU A 117 -3.80 -0.57 2.58
C LEU A 117 -3.54 0.89 2.19
N LEU A 118 -2.42 1.45 2.62
CA LEU A 118 -1.91 2.72 2.13
C LEU A 118 -0.80 2.50 1.10
N SER A 119 -0.95 3.06 -0.11
CA SER A 119 0.14 3.08 -1.10
C SER A 119 1.20 4.11 -0.74
N ILE A 120 2.46 3.75 -0.93
CA ILE A 120 3.63 4.61 -0.82
C ILE A 120 4.27 4.75 -2.20
N LEU A 121 4.30 5.98 -2.71
CA LEU A 121 4.82 6.35 -4.03
C LEU A 121 6.00 7.33 -3.90
N GLY A 122 6.93 7.33 -4.86
CA GLY A 122 7.89 8.42 -4.99
C GLY A 122 7.21 9.76 -5.32
N ASP A 123 7.95 10.87 -5.17
CA ASP A 123 7.44 12.21 -5.49
C ASP A 123 8.55 13.18 -5.92
N TYR A 124 9.38 12.73 -6.85
CA TYR A 124 10.37 13.50 -7.60
C TYR A 124 11.47 14.15 -6.74
N GLN A 125 11.70 13.67 -5.51
CA GLN A 125 12.66 14.25 -4.55
C GLN A 125 14.00 13.50 -4.44
N GLY A 126 14.30 12.59 -5.36
CA GLY A 126 15.51 11.77 -5.34
C GLY A 126 15.59 10.76 -4.20
N VAL A 127 14.48 10.50 -3.51
CA VAL A 127 14.34 9.47 -2.48
C VAL A 127 13.17 8.55 -2.82
N GLY A 128 13.37 7.26 -2.60
CA GLY A 128 12.37 6.23 -2.85
C GLY A 128 12.74 4.94 -2.14
N VAL A 129 11.86 3.95 -2.21
CA VAL A 129 12.05 2.66 -1.51
C VAL A 129 13.24 1.84 -2.03
N GLY A 130 13.76 2.19 -3.21
CA GLY A 130 14.91 1.55 -3.85
C GLY A 130 16.28 2.14 -3.51
N ASN A 131 16.37 3.26 -2.77
CA ASN A 131 17.65 3.91 -2.46
C ASN A 131 17.87 4.30 -0.98
N LEU A 132 17.09 3.75 -0.07
CA LEU A 132 17.30 3.87 1.36
C LEU A 132 18.52 3.06 1.81
N MET A 133 19.46 3.72 2.48
CA MET A 133 20.50 3.07 3.29
C MET A 133 19.87 2.32 4.48
N GLU A 134 20.58 1.34 5.05
CA GLU A 134 20.04 0.45 6.09
C GLU A 134 19.39 1.20 7.28
N VAL A 135 20.02 2.28 7.76
CA VAL A 135 19.46 3.11 8.85
C VAL A 135 18.14 3.78 8.44
N ASN A 136 18.02 4.20 7.18
CA ASN A 136 16.82 4.85 6.66
C ASN A 136 15.73 3.83 6.33
N GLN A 137 16.09 2.59 5.97
CA GLN A 137 15.12 1.48 5.85
C GLN A 137 14.41 1.24 7.19
N GLN A 138 15.16 1.23 8.31
CA GLN A 138 14.60 1.06 9.65
C GLN A 138 13.68 2.22 10.02
N LYS A 139 14.17 3.47 9.90
CA LYS A 139 13.35 4.66 10.21
C LYS A 139 12.07 4.71 9.40
N PHE A 140 12.15 4.39 8.11
CA PHE A 140 10.96 4.43 7.27
C PHE A 140 10.00 3.28 7.58
N ALA A 141 10.50 2.08 7.92
CA ALA A 141 9.67 0.99 8.42
C ALA A 141 8.87 1.41 9.68
N GLU A 142 9.54 2.04 10.66
CA GLU A 142 8.90 2.55 11.88
C GLU A 142 7.83 3.62 11.57
N ILE A 143 8.12 4.56 10.66
CA ILE A 143 7.14 5.58 10.23
C ILE A 143 5.91 4.94 9.58
N LEU A 144 6.11 3.94 8.73
CA LEU A 144 5.03 3.24 8.05
C LEU A 144 4.20 2.38 9.00
N ALA A 145 4.85 1.67 9.93
CA ALA A 145 4.18 0.93 11.00
C ALA A 145 3.33 1.86 11.87
N TRP A 146 3.89 3.00 12.29
CA TRP A 146 3.14 4.02 13.02
C TRP A 146 1.92 4.51 12.24
N ALA A 147 2.05 4.79 10.94
CA ALA A 147 0.91 5.23 10.13
C ALA A 147 -0.18 4.14 10.02
N VAL A 148 0.21 2.86 9.96
CA VAL A 148 -0.75 1.75 9.98
C VAL A 148 -1.50 1.69 11.31
N GLU A 149 -0.80 1.82 12.44
CA GLU A 149 -1.42 1.83 13.77
C GLU A 149 -2.31 3.06 13.98
N GLU A 150 -1.80 4.25 13.68
CA GLU A 150 -2.47 5.54 13.91
C GLU A 150 -3.78 5.66 13.13
N TYR A 151 -3.79 5.21 11.87
CA TYR A 151 -4.98 5.29 11.00
C TYR A 151 -5.77 3.98 10.94
N ASP A 152 -5.38 2.99 11.75
CA ASP A 152 -5.99 1.66 11.87
C ASP A 152 -6.21 1.00 10.49
N LEU A 153 -5.12 0.97 9.72
CA LEU A 153 -5.02 0.32 8.41
C LEU A 153 -4.67 -1.17 8.58
N ASP A 154 -4.77 -1.94 7.50
CA ASP A 154 -4.36 -3.35 7.48
C ASP A 154 -2.94 -3.58 6.94
N GLY A 155 -2.30 -2.55 6.40
CA GLY A 155 -0.92 -2.61 5.93
C GLY A 155 -0.54 -1.55 4.89
N ILE A 156 0.58 -1.82 4.20
CA ILE A 156 1.20 -0.93 3.22
C ILE A 156 1.27 -1.62 1.86
N ASN A 157 1.05 -0.84 0.80
CA ASN A 157 1.37 -1.18 -0.59
C ASN A 157 2.54 -0.27 -1.05
N PHE A 158 3.49 -0.82 -1.80
CA PHE A 158 4.66 -0.06 -2.27
C PHE A 158 4.67 0.04 -3.79
N GLU A 159 4.86 1.26 -4.29
CA GLU A 159 4.94 1.56 -5.72
C GLU A 159 6.21 2.38 -5.98
N ASP A 160 7.24 1.72 -6.53
CA ASP A 160 8.54 2.34 -6.79
C ASP A 160 8.55 3.08 -8.13
N GLU A 161 7.80 4.18 -8.19
CA GLU A 161 7.72 5.08 -9.33
C GLU A 161 7.99 6.53 -8.89
N TRP A 162 8.39 7.37 -9.84
CA TRP A 162 8.51 8.82 -9.68
C TRP A 162 9.52 9.32 -8.66
N ALA A 163 10.40 8.49 -8.10
CA ALA A 163 11.37 8.91 -7.10
C ALA A 163 12.45 9.89 -7.61
N ASN A 164 12.73 9.95 -8.92
CA ASN A 164 13.85 10.71 -9.52
C ASN A 164 15.22 10.38 -8.89
N TYR A 165 15.52 9.09 -8.74
CA TYR A 165 16.76 8.61 -8.16
C TYR A 165 18.02 9.29 -8.73
N GLY A 166 18.90 9.73 -7.84
CA GLY A 166 20.17 10.40 -8.20
C GLY A 166 20.09 11.93 -8.29
N GLU A 167 18.90 12.54 -8.23
CA GLU A 167 18.76 14.00 -8.24
C GLU A 167 18.98 14.64 -6.86
N ASN A 168 18.90 13.87 -5.78
CA ASN A 168 19.10 14.36 -4.41
C ASN A 168 20.42 13.87 -3.82
N PRO A 169 21.39 14.77 -3.54
CA PRO A 169 22.71 14.39 -3.03
C PRO A 169 22.69 13.81 -1.61
N ASN A 170 21.60 13.95 -0.86
CA ASN A 170 21.46 13.36 0.47
C ASN A 170 21.12 11.86 0.43
N PHE A 171 20.70 11.35 -0.72
CA PHE A 171 20.41 9.94 -0.94
C PHE A 171 21.26 9.40 -2.09
N PRO A 172 21.81 8.19 -1.97
CA PRO A 172 22.50 7.54 -3.09
C PRO A 172 21.53 7.30 -4.26
N SER A 173 22.04 7.17 -5.49
CA SER A 173 21.19 6.87 -6.66
C SER A 173 20.59 5.46 -6.63
N SER A 174 21.24 4.52 -5.94
CA SER A 174 20.74 3.16 -5.72
C SER A 174 21.43 2.56 -4.48
N VAL A 175 20.73 1.67 -3.78
CA VAL A 175 21.31 0.87 -2.69
C VAL A 175 20.88 -0.58 -2.90
N ASP A 176 21.86 -1.47 -3.07
CA ASP A 176 21.58 -2.90 -3.18
C ASP A 176 20.86 -3.41 -1.94
N GLY A 177 19.75 -4.13 -2.17
CA GLY A 177 18.91 -4.65 -1.10
C GLY A 177 18.08 -3.60 -0.36
N SER A 178 18.01 -2.35 -0.85
CA SER A 178 17.25 -1.29 -0.20
C SER A 178 15.80 -1.68 0.05
N PHE A 179 15.10 -2.04 -1.01
CA PHE A 179 13.69 -2.36 -0.93
C PHE A 179 13.47 -3.62 -0.09
N SER A 180 14.18 -4.72 -0.36
CA SER A 180 14.07 -5.94 0.45
C SER A 180 14.37 -5.71 1.94
N GLY A 181 15.32 -4.83 2.26
CA GLY A 181 15.67 -4.49 3.63
C GLY A 181 14.57 -3.72 4.33
N LEU A 182 13.97 -2.73 3.65
CA LEU A 182 12.78 -2.03 4.15
C LEU A 182 11.63 -3.00 4.44
N ILE A 183 11.39 -3.95 3.54
CA ILE A 183 10.29 -4.91 3.65
C ILE A 183 10.47 -5.84 4.85
N ILE A 184 11.68 -6.35 5.04
CA ILE A 184 12.01 -7.21 6.18
C ILE A 184 11.80 -6.45 7.49
N LYS A 185 12.30 -5.21 7.57
CA LYS A 185 12.16 -4.36 8.76
C LYS A 185 10.70 -4.05 9.05
N LEU A 186 9.94 -3.59 8.07
CA LEU A 186 8.51 -3.28 8.25
C LEU A 186 7.68 -4.50 8.70
N ARG A 187 8.04 -5.70 8.26
CA ARG A 187 7.37 -6.93 8.69
C ARG A 187 7.66 -7.26 10.16
N ASP A 188 8.83 -6.87 10.65
CA ASP A 188 9.31 -7.19 12.00
C ASP A 188 8.92 -6.13 13.04
N GLU A 189 8.44 -4.96 12.61
CA GLU A 189 7.65 -4.03 13.44
C GLU A 189 6.36 -4.70 13.96
#